data_AF-A0A7Y0XF95-F1
#
_entry.id   AF-A0A7Y0XF95-F1
#
_cell.length_a   1.000
_cell.length_b   1.000
_cell.length_c   1.000
_cell.angle_alpha   90.00
_cell.angle_beta   90.00
_cell.angle_gamma   90.00
#
_symmetry.space_group_name_H-M   'P 1'
#
loop_
_entity.id
_entity.type
_entity.pdbx_description
1 polymer ?
#
loop_
_entity_poly.entity_id
_entity_poly.type
_entity_poly.pdbx_seq_one_letter_code
_entity_poly.pdbx_strand_id
1 'polypeptide(L)'
;MTDADIELQHLWLEIQTQRWQNVPRFLFSYYCYKNNLVNKNNKVCWETARDALPASISLKTRKQAVIEPLIPEETVVGLLKAISKDGEMTCDVMTATLNAFLHYVVISKQEKLQLKPNMPASWYQQHHKPVFARFEQAGIKTQQIK
;
A
#
# COMPACT_ATOMS: atom_id res chain seq x y z
N MET A 1 -8.73 8.59 -19.76
CA MET A 1 -8.97 8.38 -18.33
C MET A 1 -8.98 6.89 -18.10
N THR A 2 -8.00 6.39 -17.37
CA THR A 2 -7.82 4.98 -17.01
C THR A 2 -8.59 4.66 -15.72
N ASP A 3 -8.79 3.38 -15.40
CA ASP A 3 -9.40 3.00 -14.12
C ASP A 3 -8.56 3.47 -12.91
N ALA A 4 -7.23 3.55 -13.07
CA ALA A 4 -6.36 4.13 -12.05
C ALA A 4 -6.69 5.63 -11.84
N ASP A 5 -6.99 6.38 -12.91
CA ASP A 5 -7.39 7.78 -12.80
C ASP A 5 -8.74 7.93 -12.09
N ILE A 6 -9.67 6.99 -12.31
CA ILE A 6 -10.98 6.97 -11.64
C ILE A 6 -10.81 6.73 -10.14
N GLU A 7 -10.01 5.72 -9.75
CA GLU A 7 -9.78 5.45 -8.32
C GLU A 7 -8.99 6.58 -7.64
N LEU A 8 -8.08 7.22 -8.37
CA LEU A 8 -7.40 8.42 -7.88
C LEU A 8 -8.39 9.56 -7.62
N GLN A 9 -9.41 9.73 -8.47
CA GLN A 9 -10.48 10.72 -8.25
C GLN A 9 -11.35 10.37 -7.04
N HIS A 10 -11.69 9.09 -6.83
CA HIS A 10 -12.38 8.67 -5.61
C HIS A 10 -11.56 8.99 -4.36
N LEU A 11 -10.27 8.64 -4.35
CA LEU A 11 -9.35 8.99 -3.25
C LEU A 11 -9.33 10.50 -3.01
N TRP A 12 -9.20 11.28 -4.08
CA TRP A 12 -9.20 12.74 -4.01
C TRP A 12 -10.48 13.31 -3.38
N LEU A 13 -11.65 12.83 -3.82
CA LEU A 13 -12.95 13.27 -3.28
C LEU A 13 -13.10 12.96 -1.79
N GLU A 14 -12.71 11.76 -1.34
CA GLU A 14 -12.78 11.39 0.07
C GLU A 14 -11.83 12.23 0.93
N ILE A 15 -10.62 12.55 0.43
CA ILE A 15 -9.66 13.41 1.13
C ILE A 15 -10.17 14.86 1.22
N GLN A 16 -10.67 15.43 0.11
CA GLN A 16 -11.22 16.79 0.07
C GLN A 16 -12.41 16.95 1.03
N THR A 17 -13.23 15.90 1.18
CA THR A 17 -14.37 15.89 2.09
C THR A 17 -14.03 15.38 3.50
N GLN A 18 -12.73 15.15 3.79
CA GLN A 18 -12.21 14.68 5.07
C GLN A 18 -12.83 13.34 5.56
N ARG A 19 -13.30 12.51 4.65
CA ARG A 19 -13.87 11.18 4.92
C ARG A 19 -12.78 10.12 5.00
N TRP A 20 -11.82 10.33 5.89
CA TRP A 20 -10.60 9.52 6.03
C TRP A 20 -10.87 8.01 6.16
N GLN A 21 -11.96 7.63 6.83
CA GLN A 21 -12.39 6.24 7.01
C GLN A 21 -12.74 5.50 5.71
N ASN A 22 -13.00 6.23 4.63
CA ASN A 22 -13.32 5.65 3.33
C ASN A 22 -12.09 5.49 2.43
N VAL A 23 -11.00 6.22 2.71
CA VAL A 23 -9.78 6.21 1.89
C VAL A 23 -9.21 4.80 1.69
N PRO A 24 -9.10 3.93 2.71
CA PRO A 24 -8.57 2.57 2.53
C PRO A 24 -9.31 1.72 1.48
N ARG A 25 -10.60 1.99 1.25
CA ARG A 25 -11.43 1.23 0.29
C ARG A 25 -10.89 1.28 -1.14
N PHE A 26 -10.18 2.34 -1.48
CA PHE A 26 -9.71 2.61 -2.84
C PHE A 26 -8.20 2.41 -3.00
N LEU A 27 -7.44 2.24 -1.91
CA LEU A 27 -5.98 2.15 -1.97
C LEU A 27 -5.53 0.92 -2.77
N PHE A 28 -6.02 -0.26 -2.40
CA PHE A 28 -5.61 -1.50 -3.07
C PHE A 28 -6.08 -1.53 -4.53
N SER A 29 -7.29 -1.04 -4.83
CA SER A 29 -7.79 -1.00 -6.22
C SER A 29 -6.99 -0.02 -7.07
N TYR A 30 -6.73 1.19 -6.57
CA TYR A 30 -5.85 2.17 -7.22
C TYR A 30 -4.47 1.57 -7.53
N TYR A 31 -3.84 0.93 -6.54
CA TYR A 31 -2.55 0.28 -6.73
C TYR A 31 -2.60 -0.81 -7.80
N CYS A 32 -3.63 -1.65 -7.78
CA CYS A 32 -3.79 -2.72 -8.76
C CYS A 32 -3.95 -2.18 -10.18
N TYR A 33 -4.83 -1.20 -10.39
CA TYR A 33 -5.01 -0.59 -11.71
C TYR A 33 -3.74 0.09 -12.21
N LYS A 34 -3.07 0.86 -11.35
CA LYS A 34 -1.84 1.56 -11.70
C LYS A 34 -0.72 0.60 -12.14
N ASN A 35 -0.62 -0.56 -11.50
CA ASN A 35 0.42 -1.55 -11.77
C ASN A 35 -0.04 -2.70 -12.69
N ASN A 36 -1.19 -2.55 -13.36
CA ASN A 36 -1.78 -3.57 -14.24
C ASN A 36 -1.95 -4.95 -13.58
N LEU A 37 -2.29 -4.96 -12.28
CA LEU A 37 -2.56 -6.17 -11.49
C LEU A 37 -4.06 -6.53 -11.54
N VAL A 38 -4.58 -6.63 -12.77
CA VAL A 38 -5.99 -6.88 -13.06
C VAL A 38 -6.16 -8.20 -13.79
N ASN A 39 -7.32 -8.82 -13.66
CA ASN A 39 -7.63 -10.01 -14.44
C ASN A 39 -7.90 -9.67 -15.92
N LYS A 40 -8.12 -10.69 -16.74
CA LYS A 40 -8.47 -10.57 -18.17
C LYS A 40 -9.70 -9.71 -18.48
N ASN A 41 -10.56 -9.46 -17.49
CA ASN A 41 -11.75 -8.62 -17.61
C ASN A 41 -11.52 -7.21 -17.06
N ASN A 42 -10.26 -6.81 -16.83
CA ASN A 42 -9.86 -5.52 -16.27
C ASN A 42 -10.48 -5.24 -14.89
N LYS A 43 -10.68 -6.28 -14.07
CA LYS A 43 -11.14 -6.15 -12.68
C LYS A 43 -10.01 -6.46 -11.73
N VAL A 44 -9.93 -5.70 -10.65
CA VAL A 44 -9.03 -5.98 -9.52
C VAL A 44 -9.30 -7.39 -9.01
N CYS A 45 -8.25 -8.20 -8.95
CA CYS A 45 -8.33 -9.62 -8.61
C CYS A 45 -7.17 -9.94 -7.67
N TRP A 46 -7.52 -10.35 -6.45
CA TRP A 46 -6.53 -10.62 -5.41
C TRP A 46 -5.64 -11.82 -5.78
N GLU A 47 -6.14 -12.81 -6.53
CA GLU A 47 -5.33 -13.90 -7.05
C GLU A 47 -4.28 -13.40 -8.04
N THR A 48 -4.68 -12.58 -9.01
CA THR A 48 -3.76 -12.01 -10.01
C THR A 48 -2.70 -11.16 -9.35
N ALA A 49 -3.09 -10.28 -8.42
CA ALA A 49 -2.14 -9.47 -7.66
C ALA A 49 -1.18 -10.36 -6.85
N ARG A 50 -1.69 -11.39 -6.17
CA ARG A 50 -0.87 -12.32 -5.38
C ARG A 50 0.12 -13.10 -6.24
N ASP A 51 -0.19 -13.38 -7.50
CA ASP A 51 0.72 -14.12 -8.38
C ASP A 51 1.80 -13.22 -9.00
N ALA A 52 1.51 -11.92 -9.19
CA ALA A 52 2.41 -10.96 -9.83
C ALA A 52 3.29 -10.17 -8.84
N LEU A 53 2.80 -9.89 -7.63
CA LEU A 53 3.50 -9.06 -6.64
C LEU A 53 4.83 -9.68 -6.17
N PRO A 54 5.81 -8.86 -5.74
CA PRO A 54 7.01 -9.35 -5.07
C PRO A 54 6.65 -10.17 -3.83
N ALA A 55 7.32 -11.30 -3.65
CA ALA A 55 7.06 -12.20 -2.52
C ALA A 55 8.21 -12.24 -1.52
N SER A 56 7.92 -12.67 -0.29
CA SER A 56 8.95 -13.10 0.65
C SER A 56 9.84 -14.17 0.03
N ILE A 57 11.14 -14.08 0.25
CA ILE A 57 12.11 -15.09 -0.21
C ILE A 57 11.90 -16.44 0.49
N SER A 58 11.26 -16.45 1.66
CA SER A 58 10.98 -17.66 2.43
C SER A 58 9.72 -18.39 1.94
N LEU A 59 8.94 -17.75 1.07
CA LEU A 59 7.64 -18.25 0.64
C LEU A 59 7.78 -19.43 -0.31
N LYS A 60 7.38 -20.62 0.14
CA LYS A 60 7.41 -21.85 -0.67
C LYS A 60 6.26 -21.95 -1.68
N THR A 61 5.10 -21.40 -1.35
CA THR A 61 3.90 -21.48 -2.20
C THR A 61 3.03 -20.23 -2.06
N ARG A 62 2.53 -19.72 -3.19
CA ARG A 62 1.62 -18.57 -3.22
C ARG A 62 0.17 -18.94 -2.93
N LYS A 63 -0.23 -20.22 -3.04
CA LYS A 63 -1.63 -20.66 -2.93
C LYS A 63 -2.31 -20.30 -1.60
N GLN A 64 -1.55 -20.23 -0.52
CA GLN A 64 -2.04 -19.84 0.81
C GLN A 64 -1.40 -18.55 1.33
N ALA A 65 -0.66 -17.85 0.49
CA ALA A 65 -0.05 -16.58 0.82
C ALA A 65 -1.08 -15.46 0.87
N VAL A 66 -0.73 -14.40 1.58
CA VAL A 66 -1.53 -13.20 1.77
C VAL A 66 -0.80 -12.01 1.18
N ILE A 67 -1.57 -11.08 0.62
CA ILE A 67 -1.07 -9.77 0.24
C ILE A 67 -1.03 -8.91 1.51
N GLU A 68 0.09 -8.27 1.74
CA GLU A 68 0.31 -7.39 2.88
C GLU A 68 0.94 -6.09 2.38
N PRO A 69 0.41 -4.92 2.79
CA PRO A 69 1.05 -3.65 2.44
C PRO A 69 2.40 -3.53 3.15
N LEU A 70 3.41 -2.89 2.54
CA LEU A 70 4.69 -2.67 3.22
C LEU A 70 4.51 -1.69 4.39
N ILE A 71 3.86 -0.57 4.11
CA ILE A 71 3.40 0.39 5.10
C ILE A 71 1.90 0.16 5.34
N PRO A 72 1.45 -0.03 6.59
CA PRO A 72 0.03 -0.18 6.88
C PRO A 72 -0.81 0.91 6.23
N GLU A 73 -1.93 0.55 5.61
CA GLU A 73 -2.81 1.50 4.90
C GLU A 73 -3.24 2.65 5.81
N GLU A 74 -3.56 2.38 7.08
CA GLU A 74 -3.87 3.40 8.08
C GLU A 74 -2.71 4.38 8.33
N THR A 75 -1.47 3.92 8.21
CA THR A 75 -0.30 4.82 8.29
C THR A 75 -0.20 5.70 7.05
N VAL A 76 -0.50 5.17 5.85
CA VAL A 76 -0.58 5.97 4.62
C VAL A 76 -1.69 7.03 4.72
N VAL A 77 -2.87 6.66 5.23
CA VAL A 77 -3.96 7.61 5.51
C VAL A 77 -3.52 8.67 6.51
N GLY A 78 -2.79 8.30 7.56
CA GLY A 78 -2.22 9.23 8.53
C GLY A 78 -1.26 10.25 7.91
N LEU A 79 -0.40 9.82 6.96
CA LEU A 79 0.48 10.73 6.21
C LEU A 79 -0.32 11.73 5.37
N LEU A 80 -1.31 11.24 4.60
CA LEU A 80 -2.17 12.09 3.77
C LEU A 80 -2.95 13.10 4.63
N LYS A 81 -3.42 12.66 5.80
CA LYS A 81 -4.12 13.51 6.75
C LYS A 81 -3.24 14.61 7.33
N ALA A 82 -1.97 14.31 7.63
CA ALA A 82 -1.01 15.31 8.10
C ALA A 82 -0.76 16.39 7.03
N ILE A 83 -0.45 15.98 5.80
CA ILE A 83 -0.23 16.90 4.66
C ILE A 83 -1.47 17.78 4.42
N SER A 84 -2.67 17.20 4.48
CA SER A 84 -3.92 17.94 4.34
C SER A 84 -4.13 18.96 5.45
N LYS A 85 -3.79 18.62 6.69
CA LYS A 85 -3.87 19.53 7.83
C LYS A 85 -2.89 20.70 7.69
N ASP A 86 -1.72 20.46 7.11
CA ASP A 86 -0.69 21.47 6.89
C ASP A 86 -1.02 22.40 5.68
N GLY A 87 -2.10 22.12 4.94
CA GLY A 87 -2.58 22.93 3.82
C GLY A 87 -1.82 22.69 2.51
N GLU A 88 -0.96 21.68 2.46
CA GLU A 88 -0.08 21.39 1.32
C GLU A 88 -0.69 20.37 0.33
N MET A 89 -1.89 19.87 0.61
CA MET A 89 -2.51 18.79 -0.15
C MET A 89 -2.99 19.26 -1.54
N THR A 90 -2.39 18.69 -2.57
CA THR A 90 -2.84 18.75 -3.96
C THR A 90 -3.00 17.34 -4.53
N CYS A 91 -3.64 17.19 -5.69
CA CYS A 91 -3.76 15.89 -6.34
C CYS A 91 -2.37 15.29 -6.63
N ASP A 92 -1.43 16.11 -7.11
CA ASP A 92 -0.05 15.68 -7.40
C ASP A 92 0.69 15.23 -6.14
N VAL A 93 0.53 15.95 -5.03
CA VAL A 93 1.13 15.58 -3.73
C VAL A 93 0.53 14.28 -3.20
N MET A 94 -0.79 14.10 -3.30
CA MET A 94 -1.46 12.84 -2.97
C MET A 94 -0.88 11.69 -3.81
N THR A 95 -0.84 11.84 -5.14
CA THR A 95 -0.31 10.83 -6.05
C THR A 95 1.14 10.49 -5.74
N ALA A 96 2.00 11.50 -5.52
CA ALA A 96 3.40 11.28 -5.15
C ALA A 96 3.52 10.51 -3.82
N THR A 97 2.70 10.85 -2.82
CA THR A 97 2.66 10.17 -1.52
C THR A 97 2.24 8.72 -1.66
N LEU A 98 1.17 8.45 -2.43
CA LEU A 98 0.73 7.08 -2.72
C LEU A 98 1.81 6.30 -3.47
N ASN A 99 2.47 6.91 -4.45
CA ASN A 99 3.54 6.27 -5.22
C ASN A 99 4.75 5.88 -4.37
N ALA A 100 5.04 6.65 -3.32
CA ALA A 100 6.18 6.41 -2.44
C ALA A 100 5.90 5.40 -1.32
N PHE A 101 4.65 5.30 -0.85
CA PHE A 101 4.33 4.58 0.38
C PHE A 101 3.31 3.45 0.21
N LEU A 102 2.52 3.46 -0.86
CA LEU A 102 1.53 2.44 -1.13
C LEU A 102 2.14 1.33 -1.97
N HIS A 103 2.78 0.37 -1.29
CA HIS A 103 3.33 -0.83 -1.91
C HIS A 103 2.82 -2.07 -1.21
N TYR A 104 2.72 -3.17 -1.96
CA TYR A 104 2.24 -4.45 -1.46
C TYR A 104 3.22 -5.56 -1.78
N VAL A 105 3.27 -6.56 -0.91
CA VAL A 105 4.08 -7.77 -1.05
C VAL A 105 3.27 -9.00 -0.68
N VAL A 106 3.76 -10.16 -1.09
CA VAL A 106 3.13 -11.44 -0.80
C VAL A 106 3.95 -12.18 0.24
N ILE A 107 3.32 -12.49 1.37
CA ILE A 107 3.95 -13.19 2.48
C ILE A 107 3.12 -14.40 2.90
N SER A 108 3.72 -15.30 3.66
CA SER A 108 3.01 -16.39 4.30
C SER A 108 2.12 -15.87 5.43
N LYS A 109 1.08 -16.64 5.79
CA LYS A 109 0.25 -16.33 6.97
C LYS A 109 1.06 -16.30 8.26
N GLN A 110 2.11 -17.12 8.36
CA GLN A 110 2.99 -17.16 9.53
C GLN A 110 3.81 -15.88 9.66
N GLU A 111 4.38 -15.39 8.56
CA GLU A 111 5.09 -14.10 8.52
C GLU A 111 4.16 -12.94 8.87
N LYS A 112 2.90 -12.97 8.41
CA LYS A 112 1.91 -11.94 8.77
C LYS A 112 1.68 -11.85 10.28
N LEU A 113 1.72 -12.97 11.00
CA LEU A 113 1.58 -12.98 12.47
C LEU A 113 2.77 -12.35 13.20
N GLN A 114 3.93 -12.24 12.55
CA GLN A 114 5.13 -11.61 13.10
C GLN A 114 5.11 -10.09 12.93
N LEU A 115 4.31 -9.58 11.98
CA LEU A 115 4.21 -8.15 11.71
C LEU A 115 3.36 -7.45 12.77
N LYS A 116 3.87 -6.32 13.25
CA LYS A 116 3.08 -5.38 14.04
C LYS A 116 2.07 -4.65 13.14
N PRO A 117 0.92 -4.22 13.69
CA PRO A 117 -0.09 -3.49 12.92
C PRO A 117 0.38 -2.11 12.44
N ASN A 118 1.34 -1.50 13.14
CA ASN A 118 1.87 -0.17 12.85
C ASN A 118 3.33 -0.21 12.39
N MET A 119 3.81 0.89 11.82
CA MET A 119 5.24 1.08 11.57
C MET A 119 6.04 1.13 12.89
N PRO A 120 7.34 0.81 12.87
CA PRO A 120 8.21 0.96 14.04
C PRO A 120 8.20 2.41 14.57
N ALA A 121 8.29 2.61 15.88
CA ALA A 121 8.22 3.95 16.48
C ALA A 121 9.28 4.91 15.91
N SER A 122 10.50 4.41 15.67
CA SER A 122 11.60 5.18 15.07
C SER A 122 11.27 5.69 13.66
N TRP A 123 10.43 4.98 12.90
CA TRP A 123 10.07 5.34 11.53
C TRP A 123 9.32 6.68 11.46
N TYR A 124 8.52 7.02 12.48
CA TYR A 124 7.79 8.28 12.53
C TYR A 124 8.74 9.48 12.72
N GLN A 125 9.85 9.28 13.44
CA GLN A 125 10.84 10.33 13.76
C GLN A 125 11.89 10.53 12.66
N GLN A 126 12.06 9.55 11.78
CA GLN A 126 13.04 9.63 10.70
C GLN A 126 12.58 10.56 9.57
N HIS A 127 13.51 11.35 9.05
CA HIS A 127 13.29 12.17 7.85
C HIS A 127 13.14 11.29 6.61
N HIS A 128 14.04 10.33 6.42
CA HIS A 128 13.87 9.27 5.44
C HIS A 128 12.95 8.19 6.00
N LYS A 129 11.89 7.85 5.28
CA LYS A 129 10.84 6.91 5.73
C LYS A 129 10.93 5.59 4.96
N PRO A 130 11.82 4.66 5.35
CA PRO A 130 12.04 3.42 4.62
C PRO A 130 10.78 2.54 4.63
N VAL A 131 10.32 2.13 3.45
CA VAL A 131 9.07 1.35 3.29
C VAL A 131 9.17 -0.05 3.88
N PHE A 132 10.37 -0.62 3.96
CA PHE A 132 10.60 -1.99 4.45
C PHE A 132 10.79 -2.10 5.97
N ALA A 133 10.86 -0.99 6.72
CA ALA A 133 11.27 -1.02 8.14
C ALA A 133 10.44 -1.98 9.01
N ARG A 134 9.13 -2.10 8.74
CA ARG A 134 8.24 -3.01 9.45
C ARG A 134 8.57 -4.48 9.21
N PHE A 135 9.01 -4.82 8.00
CA PHE A 135 9.41 -6.16 7.58
C PHE A 135 10.82 -6.50 8.06
N GLU A 136 11.74 -5.53 7.97
CA GLU A 136 13.11 -5.65 8.49
C GLU A 136 13.11 -5.92 10.00
N GLN A 137 12.29 -5.20 10.78
CA GLN A 137 12.15 -5.44 12.22
C GLN A 137 11.64 -6.87 12.54
N ALA A 138 10.83 -7.45 11.65
CA ALA A 138 10.32 -8.81 11.79
C ALA A 138 11.26 -9.88 11.19
N GLY A 139 12.39 -9.48 10.59
CA GLY A 139 13.32 -10.40 9.93
C GLY A 139 12.79 -10.99 8.61
N ILE A 140 11.77 -10.37 8.00
CA ILE A 140 11.16 -10.83 6.74
C ILE A 140 11.87 -10.14 5.57
N LYS A 141 12.43 -10.94 4.66
CA LYS A 141 13.08 -10.46 3.44
C LYS A 141 12.18 -10.70 2.24
N THR A 142 11.95 -9.67 1.44
CA THR A 142 11.14 -9.77 0.22
C THR A 142 12.00 -9.58 -1.02
N GLN A 143 11.51 -10.07 -2.16
CA GLN A 143 12.00 -9.66 -3.46
C GLN A 143 11.90 -8.14 -3.60
N GLN A 144 12.82 -7.54 -4.36
CA GLN A 144 12.77 -6.11 -4.62
C GLN A 144 11.47 -5.74 -5.34
N ILE A 145 10.90 -4.59 -4.97
CA ILE A 145 9.83 -3.96 -5.72
C ILE A 145 10.46 -3.41 -7.00
N LYS A 146 9.80 -3.68 -8.14
CA LYS A 146 10.20 -3.17 -9.44
C LYS A 146 9.73 -1.73 -9.64
#